data_AF-A0A535DV86-F1
#
_entry.id   AF-A0A535DV86-F1
#
_cell.length_a   1.000
_cell.length_b   1.000
_cell.length_c   1.000
_cell.angle_alpha   90.00
_cell.angle_beta   90.00
_cell.angle_gamma   90.00
#
_symmetry.space_group_name_H-M   'P 1'
#
loop_
_entity.id
_entity.type
_entity.pdbx_description
1 polymer ?
#
loop_
_entity_poly.entity_id
_entity_poly.type
_entity_poly.pdbx_seq_one_letter_code
_entity_poly.pdbx_strand_id
1 'polypeptide(L)' 'MLKLENFDALKLSLASPETIMSWSHGEVTKPETINYRTLRPERDGLFCERIFG' A
#
# COMPACT_ATOMS: atom_id res chain seq x y z
N MET A 1 -19.69 10.67 -10.02
CA MET A 1 -19.56 12.12 -9.77
C MET A 1 -18.52 12.28 -8.68
N LEU A 2 -17.31 12.72 -9.01
CA LEU A 2 -16.24 12.92 -8.02
C LEU A 2 -16.65 14.09 -7.11
N LYS A 3 -16.70 13.86 -5.80
CA LYS A 3 -16.88 14.93 -4.82
C LYS A 3 -15.62 15.80 -4.83
N LEU A 4 -15.75 17.04 -5.29
CA LEU A 4 -14.79 18.10 -4.98
C LEU A 4 -15.13 18.59 -3.57
N GLU A 5 -14.53 17.98 -2.56
CA GLU A 5 -14.60 18.54 -1.20
C GLU A 5 -13.63 19.73 -1.14
N ASN A 6 -14.17 20.92 -0.91
CA ASN A 6 -13.38 22.12 -0.69
C ASN A 6 -12.81 22.03 0.72
N PHE A 7 -11.51 21.78 0.83
CA PHE A 7 -10.79 21.81 2.11
C PHE A 7 -10.40 23.25 2.43
N ASP A 8 -10.71 23.74 3.64
CA ASP A 8 -10.32 25.09 4.08
C ASP A 8 -8.81 25.19 4.38
N ALA A 9 -8.17 24.07 4.76
CA ALA A 9 -6.75 23.99 5.05
C ALA A 9 -6.21 22.56 4.94
N LEU A 10 -4.89 22.44 4.71
CA LEU A 10 -4.13 21.19 4.74
C LEU A 10 -3.13 21.22 5.88
N LYS A 11 -3.00 20.11 6.62
CA LYS A 11 -2.00 19.94 7.69
C LYS A 11 -1.04 18.81 7.35
N LEU A 12 0.23 19.03 7.62
CA LEU A 12 1.29 18.02 7.53
C LEU A 12 1.82 17.73 8.94
N SER A 13 2.08 16.46 9.23
CA SER A 13 2.65 16.00 10.50
C SER A 13 3.42 14.71 10.31
N LEU A 14 4.32 14.39 11.24
CA LEU A 14 5.00 13.10 11.26
C LEU A 14 3.99 11.98 11.57
N ALA A 15 4.06 10.90 10.80
CA ALA A 15 3.29 9.70 11.06
C ALA A 15 3.97 8.85 12.14
N SER A 16 3.20 8.39 13.13
CA SER A 16 3.69 7.44 14.12
C SER A 16 3.75 6.01 13.54
N PRO A 17 4.48 5.08 14.16
CA PRO A 17 4.47 3.68 13.74
C PRO A 17 3.06 3.08 13.68
N GLU A 18 2.19 3.40 14.65
CA GLU A 18 0.80 2.93 14.70
C GLU A 18 -0.01 3.48 13.53
N THR A 19 0.24 4.74 13.16
CA THR A 19 -0.40 5.40 12.00
C THR A 19 0.00 4.69 10.71
N ILE A 20 1.30 4.44 10.51
CA ILE A 20 1.82 3.73 9.33
C ILE A 20 1.20 2.33 9.24
N MET A 21 1.12 1.60 10.36
CA MET A 21 0.53 0.27 10.39
C MET A 21 -0.97 0.30 10.08
N SER A 22 -1.70 1.33 10.55
CA SER A 22 -3.13 1.48 10.25
C SER A 22 -3.43 1.76 8.77
N TRP A 23 -2.48 2.34 8.02
CA TRP A 23 -2.61 2.54 6.58
C TRP A 23 -2.28 1.28 5.79
N SER A 24 -1.49 0.38 6.38
CA SER A 24 -1.05 -0.85 5.73
C SER A 24 -2.16 -1.88 5.70
N HIS A 25 -2.21 -2.65 4.61
CA HIS A 25 -3.11 -3.78 4.42
C HIS A 25 -2.38 -5.13 4.54
N GLY A 26 -1.07 -5.11 4.81
CA GLY A 26 -0.24 -6.29 4.97
C GLY A 26 1.25 -5.97 4.95
N GLU A 27 2.08 -6.92 5.33
CA GLU A 27 3.54 -6.78 5.39
C GLU A 27 4.21 -7.44 4.18
N VAL A 28 5.08 -6.71 3.50
CA VAL A 28 5.96 -7.27 2.48
C VAL A 28 7.20 -7.82 3.18
N THR A 29 7.40 -9.13 3.10
CA THR A 29 8.53 -9.83 3.75
C THR A 29 9.60 -10.27 2.77
N LYS A 30 9.33 -10.11 1.47
CA LYS A 30 10.13 -10.62 0.36
C LYS A 30 10.42 -9.53 -0.66
N PRO A 31 11.64 -9.46 -1.22
CA PRO A 31 12.00 -8.47 -2.22
C PRO A 31 11.49 -8.83 -3.62
N GLU A 32 11.02 -10.05 -3.85
CA GLU A 32 10.57 -10.50 -5.16
C GLU A 32 9.33 -9.72 -5.65
N THR A 33 9.22 -9.61 -6.97
CA THR A 33 8.17 -8.83 -7.64
C THR A 33 7.14 -9.74 -8.31
N ILE A 34 7.41 -10.13 -9.55
CA ILE A 34 6.55 -10.93 -10.42
C ILE A 34 7.36 -12.09 -10.94
N ASN A 35 6.76 -13.27 -10.99
CA ASN A 35 7.37 -14.43 -11.59
C ASN A 35 7.58 -14.23 -13.10
N TYR A 36 8.81 -14.39 -13.60
CA TYR A 36 9.11 -14.13 -15.01
C TYR A 36 8.43 -15.11 -15.99
N ARG A 37 8.03 -16.31 -15.55
CA ARG A 37 7.39 -17.31 -16.42
C ARG A 37 5.88 -17.16 -16.42
N THR A 38 5.28 -17.08 -15.24
CA THR A 38 3.82 -17.08 -15.09
C THR A 38 3.23 -15.68 -15.11
N LEU A 39 4.06 -14.64 -14.99
CA LEU A 39 3.66 -13.25 -14.83
C LEU A 39 2.74 -13.01 -13.63
N ARG A 40 2.73 -13.94 -12.67
CA ARG A 40 1.96 -13.82 -11.43
C ARG A 40 2.80 -13.14 -10.35
N PRO A 41 2.19 -12.27 -9.52
CA PRO A 41 2.88 -11.70 -8.38
C PRO A 41 3.37 -12.76 -7.40
N GLU A 42 4.56 -12.53 -6.84
CA GLU A 42 5.11 -13.43 -5.82
C GLU A 42 4.42 -13.21 -4.47
N ARG A 43 4.12 -14.31 -3.76
CA ARG A 43 3.44 -14.25 -2.46
C ARG A 43 4.33 -13.59 -1.41
N ASP A 44 3.77 -12.60 -0.72
CA ASP A 44 4.41 -11.74 0.27
C ASP A 44 5.51 -10.82 -0.31
N GLY A 45 5.58 -10.72 -1.64
CA GLY A 45 6.46 -9.83 -2.38
C GLY A 45 5.87 -8.44 -2.64
N LEU A 46 6.61 -7.61 -3.38
CA LEU A 46 6.30 -6.19 -3.62
C LEU A 46 4.99 -5.94 -4.37
N PHE A 47 4.47 -6.95 -5.08
CA PHE A 47 3.20 -6.88 -5.83
C PHE A 47 2.15 -7.88 -5.32
N CYS A 48 2.28 -8.37 -4.08
CA CYS A 48 1.38 -9.41 -3.57
C CYS A 48 -0.09 -8.96 -3.54
N GLU A 49 -0.96 -9.66 -4.30
CA GLU A 49 -2.41 -9.43 -4.38
C GLU A 49 -3.09 -9.43 -2.99
N ARG A 50 -2.61 -10.25 -2.04
CA ARG A 50 -3.15 -10.27 -0.68
C ARG A 50 -2.96 -8.96 0.08
N ILE A 51 -1.92 -8.19 -0.25
CA ILE A 51 -1.59 -6.92 0.40
C ILE A 51 -2.26 -5.77 -0.34
N PHE A 52 -2.22 -5.77 -1.67
CA PHE A 52 -2.59 -4.60 -2.47
C PHE A 52 -3.93 -4.72 -3.22
N GLY A 53 -4.56 -5.91 -3.23
CA GLY A 53 -5.75 -6.21 -4.03
C GLY A 53 -5.40 -6.89 -5.33
#